data_AF-A0A929J3N3-F1
#
_entry.id   AF-A0A929J3N3-F1
#
_cell.length_a   1.000
_cell.length_b   1.000
_cell.length_c   1.000
_cell.angle_alpha   90.00
_cell.angle_beta   90.00
_cell.angle_gamma   90.00
#
_symmetry.space_group_name_H-M   'P 1'
#
loop_
_entity.id
_entity.type
_entity.pdbx_description
1 polymer ?
#
loop_
_entity_poly.entity_id
_entity_poly.type
_entity_poly.pdbx_seq_one_letter_code
_entity_poly.pdbx_strand_id
1 'polypeptide(L)'
;MVKNLVLAVILLNISLSGWSSELYTSQAVMHTDSDKIMATVKFDIPETGDMYVATIVDSKMLFLNQDNAWTNTIIPFKTNETFQGEYTLFSANAGALPHGNYPLYQVITKPNAKLLKEDGSPNVENWIGGMDGLNFISFSVGVTNKVRVLAFNDLGMHCNWFSTFSVFTLLPPFNVVNAQVVEQNSEGKPQLLDSSKIELTYSAVTDRKGSINSSSKNKTDFWKYAKDLFGMDLKPGEGLTGSYMPADNPENPGPQPFQYDDKHDWFSAVGIPVTHLDDQGQLNAYPMLRVSANDKETGELLGATDVVIPISAETNCDACHATGEMAAKSSDVEWLTNNDPDIQAQITSSAKSELQGQKNVLLLHDKLHDTNLQNSTPVLCASCHYT
;
A
#
# COMPACT_ATOMS: atom_id res chain seq x y z
N MET A 1 15.05 -15.44 -6.76
CA MET A 1 16.20 -14.83 -6.08
C MET A 1 15.76 -14.44 -4.68
N VAL A 2 16.57 -14.81 -3.68
CA VAL A 2 16.19 -14.93 -2.25
C VAL A 2 15.63 -13.61 -1.71
N LYS A 3 14.34 -13.59 -1.33
CA LYS A 3 13.59 -12.37 -0.99
C LYS A 3 13.61 -11.98 0.49
N ASN A 4 14.09 -12.84 1.40
CA ASN A 4 14.08 -12.57 2.82
C ASN A 4 15.40 -13.05 3.45
N LEU A 5 16.30 -12.12 3.77
CA LEU A 5 17.46 -12.38 4.62
C LEU A 5 17.18 -11.69 5.96
N VAL A 6 16.70 -12.44 6.96
CA VAL A 6 16.42 -11.91 8.30
C VAL A 6 17.59 -12.27 9.19
N LEU A 7 18.53 -11.35 9.41
CA LEU A 7 19.69 -11.57 10.26
C LEU A 7 19.27 -11.46 11.75
N ALA A 8 19.68 -12.39 12.61
CA ALA A 8 19.37 -12.44 14.03
C ALA A 8 20.63 -12.79 14.83
N VAL A 9 21.02 -11.97 15.80
CA VAL A 9 22.16 -12.29 16.69
C VAL A 9 21.61 -12.81 18.02
N ILE A 10 22.06 -13.99 18.43
CA ILE A 10 21.64 -14.66 19.66
C ILE A 10 22.84 -14.70 20.60
N LEU A 11 22.71 -14.12 21.80
CA LEU A 11 23.74 -14.20 22.86
C LEU A 11 23.29 -15.21 23.93
N LEU A 12 24.16 -16.15 24.25
CA LEU A 12 23.97 -17.25 25.19
C LEU A 12 24.93 -17.07 26.36
N ASN A 13 24.37 -16.89 27.54
CA ASN A 13 25.02 -16.60 28.83
C ASN A 13 25.27 -15.10 29.05
N ILE A 14 24.40 -14.52 29.87
CA ILE A 14 24.67 -13.28 30.60
C ILE A 14 24.44 -13.63 32.07
N SER A 15 25.40 -13.25 32.90
CA SER A 15 25.21 -13.17 34.35
C SER A 15 24.07 -12.20 34.69
N LEU A 16 23.57 -12.22 35.92
CA LEU A 16 22.39 -11.47 36.40
C LEU A 16 22.46 -9.92 36.32
N SER A 17 23.39 -9.32 35.55
CA SER A 17 23.43 -7.90 35.18
C SER A 17 22.71 -7.69 33.85
N GLY A 18 21.38 -7.63 33.87
CA GLY A 18 20.63 -7.20 32.70
C GLY A 18 21.05 -5.78 32.26
N TRP A 19 21.01 -5.53 30.95
CA TRP A 19 20.98 -4.20 30.30
C TRP A 19 22.29 -3.54 29.84
N SER A 20 23.42 -4.25 29.69
CA SER A 20 24.67 -3.59 29.26
C SER A 20 25.01 -3.68 27.77
N SER A 21 24.28 -4.48 26.98
CA SER A 21 24.61 -4.69 25.56
C SER A 21 23.65 -3.97 24.59
N GLU A 22 24.17 -3.06 23.77
CA GLU A 22 23.40 -2.34 22.74
C GLU A 22 23.83 -2.78 21.33
N LEU A 23 22.86 -3.19 20.51
CA LEU A 23 23.03 -3.36 19.08
C LEU A 23 22.79 -2.02 18.38
N TYR A 24 23.77 -1.54 17.62
CA TYR A 24 23.66 -0.29 16.89
C TYR A 24 24.44 -0.36 15.58
N THR A 25 24.22 0.65 14.74
CA THR A 25 24.99 0.86 13.52
C THR A 25 25.34 2.33 13.39
N SER A 26 26.53 2.61 12.87
CA SER A 26 26.93 3.98 12.51
C SER A 26 26.22 4.49 11.26
N GLN A 27 25.66 3.59 10.44
CA GLN A 27 25.01 3.92 9.18
C GLN A 27 23.86 2.93 8.92
N ALA A 28 22.62 3.37 9.15
CA ALA A 28 21.42 2.55 8.94
C ALA A 28 20.88 2.63 7.50
N VAL A 29 21.35 3.61 6.70
CA VAL A 29 20.91 3.84 5.32
C VAL A 29 22.12 3.87 4.40
N MET A 30 22.11 3.00 3.40
CA MET A 30 23.17 2.89 2.39
C MET A 30 22.71 3.58 1.11
N HIS A 31 23.58 4.41 0.57
CA HIS A 31 23.34 5.23 -0.61
C HIS A 31 24.22 4.84 -1.80
N THR A 32 25.27 4.06 -1.58
CA THR A 32 26.18 3.61 -2.65
C THR A 32 26.52 2.12 -2.50
N ASP A 33 26.86 1.46 -3.61
CA ASP A 33 27.34 0.08 -3.60
C ASP A 33 28.64 -0.12 -2.81
N SER A 34 29.40 0.98 -2.62
CA SER A 34 30.63 1.02 -1.83
C SER A 34 30.40 1.21 -0.33
N ASP A 35 29.18 1.59 0.07
CA ASP A 35 28.84 1.73 1.48
C ASP A 35 28.87 0.35 2.15
N LYS A 36 29.31 0.32 3.41
CA LYS A 36 29.40 -0.91 4.18
C LYS A 36 28.30 -0.98 5.21
N ILE A 37 27.55 -2.08 5.16
CA ILE A 37 26.67 -2.48 6.24
C ILE A 37 27.55 -2.95 7.39
N MET A 38 27.44 -2.27 8.52
CA MET A 38 28.12 -2.64 9.76
C MET A 38 27.09 -2.72 10.88
N ALA A 39 26.99 -3.89 11.49
CA ALA A 39 26.30 -4.05 12.77
C ALA A 39 27.35 -4.25 13.86
N THR A 40 27.24 -3.44 14.92
CA THR A 40 28.14 -3.52 16.07
C THR A 40 27.31 -3.77 17.32
N VAL A 41 27.78 -4.69 18.15
CA VAL A 41 27.27 -4.85 19.51
C VAL A 41 28.28 -4.24 20.47
N LYS A 42 27.78 -3.40 21.38
CA LYS A 42 28.58 -2.76 22.42
C LYS A 42 28.19 -3.34 23.77
N PHE A 43 29.17 -3.83 24.53
CA PHE A 43 29.00 -4.32 25.89
C PHE A 43 29.61 -3.33 26.87
N ASP A 44 28.77 -2.63 27.64
CA ASP A 44 29.21 -1.65 28.64
C ASP A 44 29.82 -2.30 29.89
N ILE A 45 29.49 -3.57 30.14
CA ILE A 45 29.98 -4.37 31.27
C ILE A 45 30.49 -5.71 30.69
N PRO A 46 31.55 -6.32 31.26
CA PRO A 46 32.02 -7.64 30.83
C PRO A 46 30.93 -8.71 30.96
N GLU A 47 30.57 -9.36 29.85
CA GLU A 47 29.62 -10.47 29.83
C GLU A 47 30.26 -11.72 29.23
N THR A 48 30.02 -12.90 29.79
CA THR A 48 30.67 -14.15 29.34
C THR A 48 29.67 -15.12 28.74
N GLY A 49 29.90 -15.52 27.49
CA GLY A 49 29.00 -16.43 26.81
C GLY A 49 29.38 -16.82 25.38
N ASP A 50 28.44 -17.49 24.73
CA ASP A 50 28.47 -17.79 23.31
C ASP A 50 27.70 -16.71 22.53
N MET A 51 28.25 -16.26 21.42
CA MET A 51 27.60 -15.36 20.48
C MET A 51 27.28 -16.14 19.21
N TYR A 52 26.05 -16.04 18.73
CA TYR A 52 25.59 -16.64 17.48
C TYR A 52 25.10 -15.55 16.56
N VAL A 53 25.39 -15.67 15.27
CA VAL A 53 24.79 -14.86 14.22
C VAL A 53 24.01 -15.81 13.33
N ALA A 54 22.74 -15.53 13.12
CA ALA A 54 21.81 -16.39 12.41
C ALA A 54 21.08 -15.60 11.31
N THR A 55 20.50 -16.29 10.33
CA THR A 55 19.54 -15.70 9.40
C THR A 55 18.34 -16.61 9.16
N ILE A 56 17.16 -16.09 8.85
CA ILE A 56 15.99 -16.90 8.44
C ILE A 56 15.82 -16.85 6.93
N VAL A 57 15.80 -18.03 6.29
CA VAL A 57 15.52 -18.23 4.87
C VAL A 57 14.48 -19.34 4.73
N ASP A 58 13.38 -19.09 4.02
CA ASP A 58 12.27 -20.05 3.84
C ASP A 58 11.79 -20.71 5.16
N SER A 59 11.62 -19.89 6.20
CA SER A 59 11.23 -20.30 7.56
C SER A 59 12.23 -21.24 8.27
N LYS A 60 13.45 -21.36 7.77
CA LYS A 60 14.54 -22.12 8.40
C LYS A 60 15.64 -21.18 8.87
N MET A 61 16.13 -21.40 10.09
CA MET A 61 17.24 -20.63 10.64
C MET A 61 18.59 -21.23 10.21
N LEU A 62 19.44 -20.40 9.62
CA LEU A 62 20.83 -20.67 9.29
C LEU A 62 21.72 -19.95 10.30
N PHE A 63 22.88 -20.51 10.63
CA PHE A 63 23.86 -19.93 11.54
C PHE A 63 25.17 -19.66 10.79
N LEU A 64 25.74 -18.49 11.03
CA LEU A 64 27.04 -18.07 10.49
C LEU A 64 28.15 -18.70 11.32
N ASN A 65 29.01 -19.46 10.67
CA ASN A 65 30.20 -20.01 11.32
C ASN A 65 31.38 -19.00 11.28
N GLN A 66 32.49 -19.37 11.90
CA GLN A 66 33.71 -18.54 11.95
C GLN A 66 34.40 -18.37 10.58
N ASP A 67 34.08 -19.21 9.60
CA ASP A 67 34.60 -19.14 8.24
C ASP A 67 33.72 -18.27 7.31
N ASN A 68 32.77 -17.50 7.87
CA ASN A 68 31.77 -16.70 7.15
C ASN A 68 30.85 -17.53 6.22
N ALA A 69 30.61 -18.79 6.54
CA ALA A 69 29.68 -19.66 5.82
C ALA A 69 28.38 -19.87 6.61
N TRP A 70 27.25 -19.84 5.91
CA TRP A 70 25.93 -20.14 6.46
C TRP A 70 25.70 -21.65 6.53
N THR A 71 25.30 -22.14 7.71
CA THR A 71 25.08 -23.57 7.96
C THR A 71 23.75 -23.81 8.66
N ASN A 72 23.17 -25.00 8.51
CA ASN A 72 21.95 -25.39 9.24
C ASN A 72 22.26 -25.91 10.66
N THR A 73 23.54 -26.00 11.02
CA THR A 73 23.98 -26.51 12.31
C THR A 73 24.14 -25.33 13.27
N ILE A 74 23.64 -25.49 14.50
CA ILE A 74 23.79 -24.47 15.53
C ILE A 74 25.28 -24.41 15.90
N ILE A 75 25.97 -23.37 15.43
CA ILE A 75 27.40 -23.15 15.68
C ILE A 75 27.55 -21.72 16.22
N PRO A 76 28.22 -21.53 17.38
CA PRO A 76 28.52 -20.20 17.88
C PRO A 76 29.51 -19.49 16.95
N PHE A 77 29.22 -18.23 16.65
CA PHE A 77 30.15 -17.31 16.00
C PHE A 77 31.37 -17.07 16.91
N LYS A 78 31.15 -16.93 18.22
CA LYS A 78 32.21 -16.92 19.24
C LYS A 78 31.78 -17.76 20.44
N THR A 79 32.70 -18.57 20.97
CA THR A 79 32.39 -19.57 22.01
C THR A 79 33.01 -19.18 23.34
N ASN A 80 32.19 -19.09 24.38
CA ASN A 80 32.59 -18.92 25.78
C ASN A 80 33.66 -17.83 26.00
N GLU A 81 33.49 -16.69 25.34
CA GLU A 81 34.36 -15.52 25.49
C GLU A 81 33.75 -14.52 26.47
N THR A 82 34.61 -13.74 27.14
CA THR A 82 34.20 -12.54 27.87
C THR A 82 34.22 -11.34 26.93
N PHE A 83 33.05 -10.75 26.68
CA PHE A 83 32.85 -9.60 25.82
C PHE A 83 32.83 -8.31 26.63
N GLN A 84 33.68 -7.34 26.28
CA GLN A 84 33.67 -5.99 26.82
C GLN A 84 34.06 -4.99 25.72
N GLY A 85 33.28 -3.92 25.55
CA GLY A 85 33.49 -2.93 24.49
C GLY A 85 32.73 -3.25 23.20
N GLU A 86 33.21 -2.71 22.08
CA GLU A 86 32.52 -2.79 20.78
C GLU A 86 33.04 -3.96 19.93
N TYR A 87 32.12 -4.74 19.37
CA TYR A 87 32.42 -5.86 18.48
C TYR A 87 31.57 -5.76 17.22
N THR A 88 32.24 -5.67 16.07
CA THR A 88 31.58 -5.75 14.76
C THR A 88 31.15 -7.18 14.49
N LEU A 89 29.84 -7.38 14.32
CA LEU A 89 29.22 -8.69 14.11
C LEU A 89 29.36 -9.16 12.66
N PHE A 90 29.20 -8.25 11.70
CA PHE A 90 29.46 -8.50 10.29
C PHE A 90 29.75 -7.18 9.56
N SER A 91 30.45 -7.30 8.43
CA SER A 91 30.64 -6.22 7.47
C SER A 91 30.39 -6.74 6.06
N ALA A 92 29.46 -6.12 5.34
CA ALA A 92 29.14 -6.47 3.97
C ALA A 92 29.03 -5.20 3.11
N ASN A 93 29.42 -5.30 1.84
CA ASN A 93 29.20 -4.20 0.88
C ASN A 93 27.70 -4.14 0.53
N ALA A 94 27.14 -2.94 0.53
CA ALA A 94 25.72 -2.72 0.25
C ALA A 94 25.32 -3.25 -1.14
N GLY A 95 26.19 -3.10 -2.16
CA GLY A 95 25.92 -3.60 -3.51
C GLY A 95 25.86 -5.12 -3.67
N ALA A 96 26.21 -5.88 -2.61
CA ALA A 96 26.06 -7.35 -2.62
C ALA A 96 24.66 -7.81 -2.19
N LEU A 97 23.81 -6.90 -1.67
CA LEU A 97 22.45 -7.20 -1.27
C LEU A 97 21.45 -6.56 -2.24
N PRO A 98 20.30 -7.22 -2.49
CA PRO A 98 19.19 -6.57 -3.18
C PRO A 98 18.74 -5.29 -2.48
N HIS A 99 18.02 -4.42 -3.20
CA HIS A 99 17.41 -3.25 -2.57
C HIS A 99 16.28 -3.69 -1.64
N GLY A 100 16.19 -3.07 -0.46
CA GLY A 100 15.19 -3.44 0.53
C GLY A 100 15.52 -3.02 1.96
N ASN A 101 14.62 -3.35 2.87
CA ASN A 101 14.80 -3.19 4.31
C ASN A 101 15.19 -4.54 4.93
N TYR A 102 16.27 -4.53 5.69
CA TYR A 102 16.87 -5.70 6.33
C TYR A 102 16.88 -5.48 7.84
N PRO A 103 15.85 -5.97 8.57
CA PRO A 103 15.84 -5.87 10.02
C PRO A 103 16.84 -6.87 10.62
N LEU A 104 17.59 -6.40 11.61
CA LEU A 104 18.49 -7.20 12.45
C LEU A 104 17.99 -7.16 13.89
N TYR A 105 17.68 -8.32 14.43
CA TYR A 105 17.19 -8.47 15.79
C TYR A 105 18.29 -8.98 16.72
N GLN A 106 18.41 -8.37 17.90
CA GLN A 106 19.20 -8.85 19.02
C GLN A 106 18.29 -9.66 19.94
N VAL A 107 18.68 -10.91 20.19
CA VAL A 107 17.97 -11.82 21.08
C VAL A 107 18.89 -12.26 22.20
N ILE A 108 18.43 -12.14 23.43
CA ILE A 108 19.13 -12.64 24.63
C ILE A 108 18.34 -13.82 25.17
N THR A 109 19.02 -14.94 25.44
CA THR A 109 18.38 -16.15 25.95
C THR A 109 18.71 -16.43 27.40
N LYS A 110 17.83 -17.18 28.07
CA LYS A 110 18.08 -17.70 29.42
C LYS A 110 19.30 -18.64 29.41
N PRO A 111 20.09 -18.71 30.49
CA PRO A 111 21.24 -19.61 30.57
C PRO A 111 20.87 -21.07 30.29
N ASN A 112 21.72 -21.77 29.51
CA ASN A 112 21.54 -23.17 29.11
C ASN A 112 20.22 -23.50 28.36
N ALA A 113 19.58 -22.51 27.74
CA ALA A 113 18.32 -22.72 27.04
C ALA A 113 18.51 -23.16 25.57
N LYS A 114 17.56 -23.95 25.05
CA LYS A 114 17.55 -24.35 23.63
C LYS A 114 17.16 -23.17 22.75
N LEU A 115 17.95 -22.90 21.70
CA LEU A 115 17.69 -21.82 20.75
C LEU A 115 16.51 -22.11 19.81
N LEU A 116 16.37 -23.36 19.41
CA LEU A 116 15.33 -23.84 18.49
C LEU A 116 14.40 -24.84 19.19
N LYS A 117 13.17 -24.92 18.70
CA LYS A 117 12.23 -26.00 18.97
C LYS A 117 12.58 -27.23 18.13
N GLU A 118 11.91 -28.36 18.39
CA GLU A 118 12.16 -29.62 17.67
C GLU A 118 11.84 -29.55 16.16
N ASP A 119 10.95 -28.63 15.77
CA ASP A 119 10.59 -28.35 14.38
C ASP A 119 11.57 -27.41 13.66
N GLY A 120 12.64 -26.95 14.35
CA GLY A 120 13.63 -26.01 13.82
C GLY A 120 13.22 -24.55 13.87
N SER A 121 12.04 -24.22 14.43
CA SER A 121 11.59 -22.85 14.63
C SER A 121 12.24 -22.20 15.88
N PRO A 122 12.29 -20.86 15.98
CA PRO A 122 12.87 -20.18 17.13
C PRO A 122 12.11 -20.45 18.44
N ASN A 123 12.83 -20.70 19.53
CA ASN A 123 12.24 -20.93 20.84
C ASN A 123 12.10 -19.64 21.67
N VAL A 124 11.05 -18.86 21.37
CA VAL A 124 10.79 -17.54 21.98
C VAL A 124 10.57 -17.59 23.50
N GLU A 125 10.12 -18.72 24.05
CA GLU A 125 9.90 -18.90 25.51
C GLU A 125 11.20 -18.82 26.33
N ASN A 126 12.32 -19.08 25.65
CA ASN A 126 13.65 -19.01 26.22
C ASN A 126 14.29 -17.62 26.13
N TRP A 127 13.61 -16.66 25.51
CA TRP A 127 14.12 -15.31 25.34
C TRP A 127 13.86 -14.49 26.61
N ILE A 128 14.86 -13.73 27.04
CA ILE A 128 14.73 -12.78 28.14
C ILE A 128 13.91 -11.59 27.62
N GLY A 129 12.75 -11.33 28.23
CA GLY A 129 11.83 -10.28 27.78
C GLY A 129 10.86 -10.69 26.65
N GLY A 130 10.91 -11.94 26.17
CA GLY A 130 10.02 -12.42 25.11
C GLY A 130 10.15 -11.63 23.81
N MET A 131 9.04 -11.47 23.07
CA MET A 131 9.02 -10.64 21.86
C MET A 131 9.11 -9.14 22.14
N ASP A 132 8.64 -8.71 23.32
CA ASP A 132 8.61 -7.29 23.70
C ASP A 132 9.98 -6.76 24.14
N GLY A 133 10.93 -7.66 24.42
CA GLY A 133 12.32 -7.34 24.78
C GLY A 133 13.30 -7.29 23.60
N LEU A 134 12.81 -7.38 22.36
CA LEU A 134 13.65 -7.39 21.16
C LEU A 134 14.22 -5.99 20.89
N ASN A 135 15.55 -5.87 20.96
CA ASN A 135 16.24 -4.73 20.38
C ASN A 135 16.50 -5.02 18.89
N PHE A 136 16.30 -4.04 18.01
CA PHE A 136 16.54 -4.21 16.58
C PHE A 136 17.05 -2.94 15.92
N ILE A 137 17.83 -3.13 14.86
CA ILE A 137 18.18 -2.09 13.90
C ILE A 137 17.71 -2.52 12.52
N SER A 138 17.33 -1.56 11.66
CA SER A 138 16.94 -1.85 10.28
C SER A 138 17.93 -1.19 9.34
N PHE A 139 18.48 -1.97 8.41
CA PHE A 139 19.29 -1.43 7.32
C PHE A 139 18.42 -1.20 6.10
N SER A 140 18.56 -0.04 5.47
CA SER A 140 17.92 0.26 4.18
C SER A 140 19.00 0.34 3.11
N VAL A 141 18.97 -0.59 2.15
CA VAL A 141 19.84 -0.54 0.97
C VAL A 141 19.07 0.18 -0.13
N GLY A 142 19.46 1.43 -0.41
CA GLY A 142 18.85 2.28 -1.43
C GLY A 142 19.48 2.07 -2.82
N VAL A 143 18.75 2.52 -3.84
CA VAL A 143 19.19 2.57 -5.24
C VAL A 143 20.33 3.60 -5.40
N THR A 144 21.33 3.28 -6.21
CA THR A 144 22.56 4.08 -6.43
C THR A 144 22.30 5.45 -7.05
N ASN A 145 21.26 5.59 -7.87
CA ASN A 145 20.80 6.89 -8.34
C ASN A 145 19.79 7.47 -7.34
N LYS A 146 20.06 8.70 -6.88
CA LYS A 146 19.13 9.44 -6.02
C LYS A 146 17.94 9.94 -6.83
N VAL A 147 17.10 9.02 -7.27
CA VAL A 147 15.83 9.30 -7.91
C VAL A 147 14.76 9.44 -6.82
N ARG A 148 14.01 10.53 -6.88
CA ARG A 148 12.90 10.85 -5.99
C ARG A 148 11.64 10.96 -6.83
N VAL A 149 10.64 10.16 -6.49
CA VAL A 149 9.31 10.22 -7.10
C VAL A 149 8.43 11.08 -6.22
N LEU A 150 7.98 12.20 -6.75
CA LEU A 150 7.07 13.15 -6.11
C LEU A 150 5.69 12.97 -6.72
N ALA A 151 4.88 12.09 -6.13
CA ALA A 151 3.51 11.82 -6.56
C ALA A 151 2.51 12.68 -5.76
N PHE A 152 1.51 13.20 -6.44
CA PHE A 152 0.46 14.01 -5.85
C PHE A 152 -0.87 13.82 -6.57
N ASN A 153 -1.94 14.20 -5.88
CA ASN A 153 -3.30 14.17 -6.38
C ASN A 153 -3.81 15.62 -6.39
N ASP A 154 -4.25 16.10 -7.55
CA ASP A 154 -4.75 17.47 -7.74
C ASP A 154 -6.28 17.57 -7.64
N LEU A 155 -6.98 16.45 -7.81
CA LEU A 155 -8.44 16.37 -7.70
C LEU A 155 -8.92 16.48 -6.25
N GLY A 156 -8.12 16.02 -5.30
CA GLY A 156 -8.53 15.84 -3.91
C GLY A 156 -9.50 14.68 -3.76
N MET A 157 -10.34 14.74 -2.73
CA MET A 157 -11.29 13.68 -2.39
C MET A 157 -12.41 13.61 -3.43
N HIS A 158 -12.35 12.60 -4.31
CA HIS A 158 -13.36 12.41 -5.36
C HIS A 158 -14.63 11.78 -4.79
N CYS A 159 -15.81 12.34 -5.07
CA CYS A 159 -17.07 11.76 -4.61
C CYS A 159 -17.51 10.62 -5.52
N ASN A 160 -17.68 9.43 -4.94
CA ASN A 160 -18.21 8.26 -5.61
C ASN A 160 -19.00 7.40 -4.60
N TRP A 161 -20.15 7.92 -4.15
CA TRP A 161 -21.05 7.19 -3.25
C TRP A 161 -21.70 6.00 -3.96
N PHE A 162 -22.07 6.15 -5.23
CA PHE A 162 -22.98 5.22 -5.87
C PHE A 162 -22.28 3.97 -6.40
N SER A 163 -22.72 2.81 -5.91
CA SER A 163 -22.48 1.53 -6.57
C SER A 163 -23.42 1.33 -7.75
N THR A 164 -24.59 1.99 -7.72
CA THR A 164 -25.69 1.88 -8.69
C THR A 164 -25.83 3.13 -9.55
N PHE A 165 -25.56 3.01 -10.85
CA PHE A 165 -25.64 4.08 -11.85
C PHE A 165 -26.95 4.05 -12.66
N SER A 166 -27.84 3.09 -12.38
CA SER A 166 -29.10 2.93 -13.10
C SER A 166 -30.13 4.04 -12.87
N VAL A 167 -29.97 4.86 -11.81
CA VAL A 167 -30.94 5.91 -11.44
C VAL A 167 -30.39 7.29 -11.81
N PHE A 168 -29.37 7.76 -11.10
CA PHE A 168 -28.65 8.96 -11.47
C PHE A 168 -27.19 8.86 -11.03
N THR A 169 -26.35 9.72 -11.59
CA THR A 169 -25.00 9.93 -11.09
C THR A 169 -24.62 11.40 -11.05
N LEU A 170 -23.81 11.75 -10.05
CA LEU A 170 -23.16 13.05 -9.95
C LEU A 170 -21.83 13.04 -10.72
N LEU A 171 -21.02 12.02 -10.46
CA LEU A 171 -19.66 11.88 -10.97
C LEU A 171 -19.37 10.41 -11.30
N PRO A 172 -18.58 10.13 -12.34
CA PRO A 172 -18.11 8.78 -12.66
C PRO A 172 -17.08 8.29 -11.62
N PRO A 173 -16.80 6.98 -11.52
CA PRO A 173 -15.61 6.48 -10.86
C PRO A 173 -14.37 7.07 -11.53
N PHE A 174 -13.62 7.90 -10.79
CA PHE A 174 -12.55 8.70 -11.37
C PHE A 174 -11.56 9.11 -10.29
N ASN A 175 -10.29 9.19 -10.67
CA ASN A 175 -9.25 9.78 -9.86
C ASN A 175 -8.07 10.20 -10.74
N VAL A 176 -7.21 11.07 -10.24
CA VAL A 176 -6.03 11.56 -10.94
C VAL A 176 -4.83 11.44 -10.04
N VAL A 177 -3.75 10.87 -10.58
CA VAL A 177 -2.44 10.90 -9.94
C VAL A 177 -1.48 11.55 -10.90
N ASN A 178 -0.76 12.55 -10.42
CA ASN A 178 0.36 13.16 -11.12
C ASN A 178 1.65 12.80 -10.39
N ALA A 179 2.76 12.78 -11.12
CA ALA A 179 4.06 12.52 -10.54
C ALA A 179 5.18 13.21 -11.31
N GLN A 180 6.11 13.80 -10.56
CA GLN A 180 7.39 14.28 -11.08
C GLN A 180 8.51 13.43 -10.54
N VAL A 181 9.50 13.15 -11.40
CA VAL A 181 10.65 12.35 -11.01
C VAL A 181 11.90 13.21 -11.10
N VAL A 182 12.61 13.31 -9.98
CA VAL A 182 13.81 14.13 -9.85
C VAL A 182 15.00 13.22 -9.57
N GLU A 183 16.02 13.30 -10.41
CA GLU A 183 17.32 12.69 -10.20
C GLU A 183 18.32 13.74 -9.71
N GLN A 184 19.31 13.34 -8.90
CA GLN A 184 20.50 14.16 -8.68
C GLN A 184 21.60 13.75 -9.65
N ASN A 185 22.08 14.68 -10.46
CA ASN A 185 23.20 14.43 -11.35
C ASN A 185 24.53 14.24 -10.59
N SER A 186 25.62 13.94 -11.30
CA SER A 186 26.96 13.77 -10.71
C SER A 186 27.51 14.99 -9.97
N GLU A 187 26.97 16.18 -10.21
CA GLU A 187 27.30 17.43 -9.50
C GLU A 187 26.36 17.69 -8.30
N GLY A 188 25.41 16.79 -8.02
CA GLY A 188 24.42 16.92 -6.96
C GLY A 188 23.25 17.87 -7.28
N LYS A 189 23.13 18.34 -8.52
CA LYS A 189 22.03 19.22 -8.95
C LYS A 189 20.78 18.41 -9.31
N PRO A 190 19.58 18.85 -8.91
CA PRO A 190 18.34 18.18 -9.30
C PRO A 190 18.07 18.36 -10.80
N GLN A 191 17.68 17.27 -11.46
CA GLN A 191 17.24 17.23 -12.85
C GLN A 191 15.93 16.44 -12.93
N LEU A 192 14.95 16.96 -13.68
CA LEU A 192 13.73 16.21 -13.98
C LEU A 192 14.01 15.10 -15.00
N LEU A 193 13.45 13.93 -14.73
CA LEU A 193 13.41 12.82 -15.67
C LEU A 193 12.10 12.87 -16.46
N ASP A 194 12.20 12.61 -17.75
CA ASP A 194 11.08 12.64 -18.70
C ASP A 194 10.84 11.25 -19.31
N SER A 195 9.86 11.16 -20.20
CA SER A 195 9.48 9.93 -20.88
C SER A 195 10.55 9.34 -21.82
N SER A 196 11.64 10.07 -22.10
CA SER A 196 12.77 9.55 -22.87
C SER A 196 13.66 8.64 -22.05
N LYS A 197 13.75 8.88 -20.73
CA LYS A 197 14.64 8.16 -19.81
C LYS A 197 13.92 7.12 -18.96
N ILE A 198 12.68 7.40 -18.56
CA ILE A 198 11.96 6.57 -17.60
C ILE A 198 10.56 6.20 -18.06
N GLU A 199 10.07 5.10 -17.53
CA GLU A 199 8.67 4.70 -17.56
C GLU A 199 8.10 4.76 -16.14
N LEU A 200 6.99 5.49 -15.98
CA LEU A 200 6.29 5.55 -14.71
C LEU A 200 5.10 4.60 -14.72
N THR A 201 4.96 3.84 -13.64
CA THR A 201 3.84 2.93 -13.45
C THR A 201 3.20 3.10 -12.07
N TYR A 202 1.90 2.81 -11.95
CA TYR A 202 1.23 2.68 -10.67
C TYR A 202 0.76 1.24 -10.43
N SER A 203 0.85 0.79 -9.18
CA SER A 203 0.34 -0.50 -8.72
C SER A 203 -0.44 -0.33 -7.42
N ALA A 204 -1.39 -1.23 -7.15
CA ALA A 204 -2.16 -1.21 -5.93
C ALA A 204 -1.30 -1.71 -4.76
N VAL A 205 -1.35 -1.02 -3.63
CA VAL A 205 -0.65 -1.44 -2.41
C VAL A 205 -1.60 -1.48 -1.23
N THR A 206 -1.25 -2.34 -0.29
CA THR A 206 -1.99 -2.47 0.96
C THR A 206 -1.71 -1.27 1.85
N ASP A 207 -2.76 -0.69 2.43
CA ASP A 207 -2.62 0.33 3.45
C ASP A 207 -2.13 -0.26 4.79
N ARG A 208 -1.90 0.61 5.78
CA ARG A 208 -1.44 0.18 7.12
C ARG A 208 -2.45 -0.70 7.87
N LYS A 209 -3.71 -0.74 7.45
CA LYS A 209 -4.77 -1.56 8.05
C LYS A 209 -4.93 -2.91 7.36
N GLY A 210 -4.21 -3.16 6.26
CA GLY A 210 -4.35 -4.41 5.50
C GLY A 210 -5.36 -4.33 4.35
N SER A 211 -5.96 -3.16 4.08
CA SER A 211 -6.91 -2.96 2.99
C SER A 211 -6.19 -2.68 1.67
N ILE A 212 -6.63 -3.30 0.59
CA ILE A 212 -6.10 -3.11 -0.77
C ILE A 212 -7.24 -2.93 -1.75
N ASN A 213 -7.08 -2.00 -2.68
CA ASN A 213 -8.05 -1.72 -3.72
C ASN A 213 -7.34 -1.83 -5.08
N SER A 214 -7.42 -3.01 -5.69
CA SER A 214 -6.73 -3.34 -6.94
C SER A 214 -7.67 -3.48 -8.14
N SER A 215 -8.97 -3.62 -7.91
CA SER A 215 -10.00 -3.81 -8.92
C SER A 215 -11.21 -2.93 -8.62
N SER A 216 -11.91 -2.49 -9.66
CA SER A 216 -13.21 -1.84 -9.56
C SER A 216 -14.33 -2.70 -10.14
N LYS A 217 -13.99 -3.81 -10.81
CA LYS A 217 -14.95 -4.78 -11.33
C LYS A 217 -15.76 -5.39 -10.19
N ASN A 218 -17.03 -5.68 -10.47
CA ASN A 218 -18.01 -6.26 -9.54
C ASN A 218 -18.34 -5.41 -8.30
N LYS A 219 -17.82 -4.18 -8.20
CA LYS A 219 -18.14 -3.22 -7.13
C LYS A 219 -19.19 -2.18 -7.56
N THR A 220 -19.44 -2.06 -8.86
CA THR A 220 -20.38 -1.10 -9.45
C THR A 220 -20.93 -1.60 -10.78
N ASP A 221 -22.10 -1.11 -11.19
CA ASP A 221 -22.71 -1.32 -12.51
C ASP A 221 -22.40 -0.19 -13.52
N PHE A 222 -21.48 0.73 -13.20
CA PHE A 222 -21.10 1.88 -14.01
C PHE A 222 -20.96 1.60 -15.51
N TRP A 223 -20.18 0.57 -15.88
CA TRP A 223 -19.91 0.25 -17.30
C TRP A 223 -21.16 -0.16 -18.09
N LYS A 224 -22.23 -0.61 -17.43
CA LYS A 224 -23.51 -0.90 -18.09
C LYS A 224 -24.22 0.37 -18.56
N TYR A 225 -24.06 1.47 -17.82
CA TYR A 225 -24.76 2.75 -18.07
C TYR A 225 -23.83 3.85 -18.58
N ALA A 226 -22.53 3.59 -18.72
CA ALA A 226 -21.54 4.56 -19.18
C ALA A 226 -21.89 5.17 -20.56
N LYS A 227 -22.48 4.38 -21.45
CA LYS A 227 -22.91 4.86 -22.77
C LYS A 227 -24.07 5.84 -22.70
N ASP A 228 -25.07 5.54 -21.87
CA ASP A 228 -26.26 6.38 -21.73
C ASP A 228 -25.95 7.66 -20.94
N LEU A 229 -25.07 7.58 -19.95
CA LEU A 229 -24.70 8.71 -19.08
C LEU A 229 -23.61 9.61 -19.66
N PHE A 230 -22.58 9.03 -20.28
CA PHE A 230 -21.37 9.75 -20.73
C PHE A 230 -21.10 9.62 -22.23
N GLY A 231 -21.93 8.90 -22.99
CA GLY A 231 -21.75 8.71 -24.43
C GLY A 231 -20.58 7.78 -24.80
N MET A 232 -19.99 7.07 -23.84
CA MET A 232 -18.78 6.26 -24.03
C MET A 232 -19.06 4.77 -23.90
N ASP A 233 -18.56 3.98 -24.85
CA ASP A 233 -18.64 2.52 -24.85
C ASP A 233 -17.36 1.95 -24.21
N LEU A 234 -17.38 1.81 -22.89
CA LEU A 234 -16.22 1.43 -22.07
C LEU A 234 -16.23 -0.06 -21.74
N LYS A 235 -15.05 -0.70 -21.75
CA LYS A 235 -14.92 -2.08 -21.26
C LYS A 235 -15.01 -2.11 -19.73
N PRO A 236 -15.48 -3.21 -19.11
CA PRO A 236 -15.44 -3.36 -17.66
C PRO A 236 -14.04 -3.14 -17.10
N GLY A 237 -13.91 -2.25 -16.11
CA GLY A 237 -12.64 -1.85 -15.51
C GLY A 237 -11.93 -0.67 -16.18
N GLU A 238 -12.42 -0.19 -17.33
CA GLU A 238 -11.85 0.94 -18.07
C GLU A 238 -12.38 2.27 -17.53
N GLY A 239 -11.48 3.22 -17.26
CA GLY A 239 -11.82 4.59 -16.90
C GLY A 239 -12.13 5.44 -18.13
N LEU A 240 -12.71 6.62 -17.90
CA LEU A 240 -13.15 7.52 -18.98
C LEU A 240 -12.05 7.97 -19.95
N THR A 241 -10.80 7.92 -19.50
CA THR A 241 -9.60 8.32 -20.24
C THR A 241 -8.75 7.12 -20.70
N GLY A 242 -9.26 5.89 -20.54
CA GLY A 242 -8.55 4.65 -20.88
C GLY A 242 -7.62 4.11 -19.80
N SER A 243 -7.56 4.74 -18.62
CA SER A 243 -6.81 4.22 -17.46
C SER A 243 -7.54 3.04 -16.81
N TYR A 244 -6.79 2.10 -16.24
CA TYR A 244 -7.34 0.92 -15.57
C TYR A 244 -6.90 0.86 -14.11
N MET A 245 -7.69 0.17 -13.27
CA MET A 245 -7.15 -0.33 -12.01
C MET A 245 -6.16 -1.47 -12.29
N PRO A 246 -5.13 -1.69 -11.46
CA PRO A 246 -4.06 -2.65 -11.73
C PRO A 246 -4.52 -4.08 -12.03
N ALA A 247 -5.56 -4.58 -11.36
CA ALA A 247 -6.10 -5.93 -11.61
C ALA A 247 -7.12 -5.98 -12.77
N ASP A 248 -7.55 -4.83 -13.29
CA ASP A 248 -8.67 -4.73 -14.22
C ASP A 248 -8.27 -4.71 -15.69
N ASN A 249 -7.02 -4.38 -16.01
CA ASN A 249 -6.55 -4.34 -17.39
C ASN A 249 -6.57 -5.77 -17.98
N PRO A 250 -7.40 -6.04 -19.02
CA PRO A 250 -7.54 -7.38 -19.59
C PRO A 250 -6.33 -7.82 -20.41
N GLU A 251 -5.55 -6.89 -20.95
CA GLU A 251 -4.38 -7.17 -21.79
C GLU A 251 -3.08 -7.24 -20.98
N ASN A 252 -2.96 -6.40 -19.96
CA ASN A 252 -1.78 -6.32 -19.11
C ASN A 252 -2.14 -6.14 -17.62
N PRO A 253 -2.56 -7.20 -16.91
CA PRO A 253 -2.85 -7.13 -15.49
C PRO A 253 -1.56 -6.88 -14.70
N GLY A 254 -1.57 -5.93 -13.77
CA GLY A 254 -0.41 -5.50 -13.00
C GLY A 254 -0.18 -3.99 -13.06
N PRO A 255 1.07 -3.52 -12.91
CA PRO A 255 1.40 -2.10 -12.96
C PRO A 255 0.89 -1.44 -14.24
N GLN A 256 0.19 -0.31 -14.10
CA GLN A 256 -0.38 0.45 -15.21
C GLN A 256 0.45 1.70 -15.49
N PRO A 257 0.60 2.12 -16.76
CA PRO A 257 1.49 3.22 -17.13
C PRO A 257 0.88 4.59 -16.80
N PHE A 258 1.76 5.56 -16.55
CA PHE A 258 1.42 6.97 -16.65
C PHE A 258 1.66 7.48 -18.07
N GLN A 259 0.94 8.53 -18.45
CA GLN A 259 1.21 9.31 -19.67
C GLN A 259 2.07 10.52 -19.31
N TYR A 260 3.05 10.87 -20.14
CA TYR A 260 3.84 12.08 -19.92
C TYR A 260 3.10 13.30 -20.52
N ASP A 261 3.00 14.37 -19.75
CA ASP A 261 2.39 15.64 -20.16
C ASP A 261 3.49 16.67 -20.40
N ASP A 262 3.82 16.88 -21.69
CA ASP A 262 4.85 17.82 -22.14
C ASP A 262 4.53 19.29 -21.78
N LYS A 263 3.28 19.63 -21.42
CA LYS A 263 2.91 21.01 -21.06
C LYS A 263 3.26 21.34 -19.61
N HIS A 264 3.22 20.33 -18.74
CA HIS A 264 3.40 20.49 -17.30
C HIS A 264 4.71 19.88 -16.80
N ASP A 265 5.49 19.24 -17.67
CA ASP A 265 6.74 18.54 -17.35
C ASP A 265 6.54 17.49 -16.23
N TRP A 266 5.48 16.69 -16.33
CA TRP A 266 5.18 15.62 -15.37
C TRP A 266 4.49 14.42 -16.00
N PHE A 267 4.38 13.33 -15.24
CA PHE A 267 3.60 12.14 -15.60
C PHE A 267 2.21 12.23 -14.98
N SER A 268 1.18 11.87 -15.73
CA SER A 268 -0.21 11.88 -15.29
C SER A 268 -0.92 10.56 -15.61
N ALA A 269 -1.61 10.03 -14.62
CA ALA A 269 -2.56 8.94 -14.71
C ALA A 269 -3.94 9.50 -14.40
N VAL A 270 -4.61 9.99 -15.45
CA VAL A 270 -5.93 10.62 -15.36
C VAL A 270 -7.00 9.54 -15.48
N GLY A 271 -8.09 9.67 -14.73
CA GLY A 271 -9.29 8.85 -14.86
C GLY A 271 -9.14 7.41 -14.40
N ILE A 272 -8.35 7.19 -13.35
CA ILE A 272 -8.26 5.89 -12.68
C ILE A 272 -9.65 5.57 -12.10
N PRO A 273 -10.32 4.48 -12.51
CA PRO A 273 -11.71 4.23 -12.15
C PRO A 273 -11.83 3.61 -10.75
N VAL A 274 -11.26 4.23 -9.72
CA VAL A 274 -11.27 3.70 -8.34
C VAL A 274 -12.67 3.77 -7.71
N THR A 275 -12.97 2.81 -6.83
CA THR A 275 -14.20 2.78 -6.02
C THR A 275 -13.90 2.96 -4.54
N HIS A 276 -14.88 3.42 -3.75
CA HIS A 276 -14.74 3.53 -2.30
C HIS A 276 -14.71 2.18 -1.56
N LEU A 277 -14.98 1.08 -2.25
CA LEU A 277 -14.89 -0.29 -1.75
C LEU A 277 -13.54 -0.90 -2.11
N ASP A 278 -12.89 -1.51 -1.12
CA ASP A 278 -11.69 -2.31 -1.30
C ASP A 278 -12.01 -3.70 -1.90
N ASP A 279 -11.00 -4.52 -2.15
CA ASP A 279 -11.17 -5.81 -2.83
C ASP A 279 -11.96 -6.85 -2.00
N GLN A 280 -12.13 -6.61 -0.70
CA GLN A 280 -12.97 -7.41 0.19
C GLN A 280 -14.38 -6.80 0.34
N GLY A 281 -14.68 -5.71 -0.35
CA GLY A 281 -15.94 -4.98 -0.25
C GLY A 281 -16.07 -4.13 1.01
N GLN A 282 -14.96 -3.82 1.70
CA GLN A 282 -14.95 -2.92 2.84
C GLN A 282 -14.77 -1.47 2.40
N LEU A 283 -15.35 -0.53 3.15
CA LEU A 283 -15.16 0.90 2.91
C LEU A 283 -13.69 1.30 3.12
N ASN A 284 -13.07 1.88 2.09
CA ASN A 284 -11.75 2.49 2.17
C ASN A 284 -11.75 3.85 1.46
N ALA A 285 -11.76 4.93 2.24
CA ALA A 285 -11.75 6.30 1.74
C ALA A 285 -10.36 6.78 1.29
N TYR A 286 -9.30 6.07 1.67
CA TYR A 286 -7.91 6.43 1.42
C TYR A 286 -7.12 5.27 0.80
N PRO A 287 -7.57 4.70 -0.33
CA PRO A 287 -6.80 3.68 -1.00
C PRO A 287 -5.45 4.23 -1.44
N MET A 288 -4.44 3.34 -1.47
CA MET A 288 -3.06 3.71 -1.78
C MET A 288 -2.59 3.03 -3.05
N LEU A 289 -1.86 3.79 -3.87
CA LEU A 289 -1.13 3.29 -5.03
C LEU A 289 0.37 3.52 -4.84
N ARG A 290 1.18 2.59 -5.30
CA ARG A 290 2.63 2.78 -5.44
C ARG A 290 2.95 3.26 -6.83
N VAL A 291 3.52 4.46 -6.92
CA VAL A 291 4.11 5.01 -8.13
C VAL A 291 5.57 4.59 -8.19
N SER A 292 5.96 3.92 -9.28
CA SER A 292 7.30 3.38 -9.49
C SER A 292 7.89 3.95 -10.77
N ALA A 293 9.10 4.51 -10.66
CA ALA A 293 9.91 4.96 -11.78
C ALA A 293 10.86 3.84 -12.18
N ASN A 294 10.70 3.34 -13.39
CA ASN A 294 11.57 2.32 -13.97
C ASN A 294 12.41 2.94 -15.08
N ASP A 295 13.67 2.54 -15.18
CA ASP A 295 14.53 2.91 -16.31
C ASP A 295 13.97 2.29 -17.61
N LYS A 296 13.93 3.08 -18.68
CA LYS A 296 13.31 2.65 -19.94
C LYS A 296 14.18 1.67 -20.75
N GLU A 297 15.50 1.69 -20.57
CA GLU A 297 16.43 0.81 -21.28
C GLU A 297 16.61 -0.51 -20.53
N THR A 298 16.77 -0.45 -19.21
CA THR A 298 17.10 -1.63 -18.38
C THR A 298 15.88 -2.25 -17.70
N GLY A 299 14.79 -1.49 -17.53
CA GLY A 299 13.63 -1.88 -16.73
C GLY A 299 13.90 -1.88 -15.22
N GLU A 300 15.03 -1.34 -14.77
CA GLU A 300 15.41 -1.30 -13.36
C GLU A 300 14.57 -0.29 -12.58
N LEU A 301 14.14 -0.66 -11.37
CA LEU A 301 13.42 0.24 -10.48
C LEU A 301 14.38 1.30 -9.93
N LEU A 302 14.19 2.56 -10.33
CA LEU A 302 14.99 3.71 -9.91
C LEU A 302 14.48 4.36 -8.63
N GLY A 303 13.17 4.31 -8.40
CA GLY A 303 12.56 4.90 -7.21
C GLY A 303 11.05 4.66 -7.14
N ALA A 304 10.50 4.71 -5.94
CA ALA A 304 9.06 4.55 -5.73
C ALA A 304 8.55 5.40 -4.57
N THR A 305 7.28 5.80 -4.67
CA THR A 305 6.54 6.53 -3.63
C THR A 305 5.11 5.99 -3.58
N ASP A 306 4.56 5.87 -2.38
CA ASP A 306 3.15 5.54 -2.19
C ASP A 306 2.34 6.83 -2.08
N VAL A 307 1.23 6.90 -2.81
CA VAL A 307 0.32 8.04 -2.87
C VAL A 307 -1.10 7.60 -2.55
N VAL A 308 -1.83 8.47 -1.86
CA VAL A 308 -3.25 8.25 -1.57
C VAL A 308 -4.07 8.73 -2.77
N ILE A 309 -5.05 7.92 -3.19
CA ILE A 309 -6.07 8.29 -4.18
C ILE A 309 -7.42 8.42 -3.48
N PRO A 310 -7.66 9.55 -2.78
CA PRO A 310 -8.79 9.69 -1.89
C PRO A 310 -10.11 9.64 -2.69
N ILE A 311 -11.03 8.83 -2.19
CA ILE A 311 -12.34 8.63 -2.77
C ILE A 311 -13.36 8.53 -1.65
N SER A 312 -14.42 9.32 -1.73
CA SER A 312 -15.40 9.45 -0.67
C SER A 312 -16.74 8.91 -1.08
N ALA A 313 -17.32 8.20 -0.13
CA ALA A 313 -18.70 7.84 -0.08
C ALA A 313 -19.30 8.55 1.16
N GLU A 314 -19.27 9.87 1.25
CA GLU A 314 -19.79 10.58 2.44
C GLU A 314 -21.11 11.32 2.21
N THR A 315 -21.57 11.49 0.97
CA THR A 315 -22.84 12.18 0.70
C THR A 315 -24.05 11.40 1.25
N ASN A 316 -23.94 10.06 1.41
CA ASN A 316 -24.87 9.19 2.15
C ASN A 316 -26.35 9.59 1.96
N CYS A 317 -26.80 9.62 0.71
CA CYS A 317 -28.05 10.30 0.30
C CYS A 317 -29.29 9.78 1.05
N ASP A 318 -29.29 8.49 1.37
CA ASP A 318 -30.33 7.80 2.12
C ASP A 318 -30.48 8.30 3.57
N ALA A 319 -29.43 8.86 4.19
CA ALA A 319 -29.55 9.45 5.53
C ALA A 319 -30.57 10.60 5.60
N CYS A 320 -30.88 11.24 4.47
CA CYS A 320 -31.90 12.29 4.38
C CYS A 320 -33.08 11.90 3.49
N HIS A 321 -32.86 11.08 2.46
CA HIS A 321 -33.85 10.71 1.45
C HIS A 321 -34.44 9.31 1.62
N ALA A 322 -34.04 8.54 2.64
CA ALA A 322 -34.78 7.32 2.98
C ALA A 322 -36.20 7.67 3.44
N THR A 323 -37.16 6.80 3.13
CA THR A 323 -38.58 7.11 3.36
C THR A 323 -38.86 7.27 4.85
N GLY A 324 -39.40 8.45 5.22
CA GLY A 324 -39.60 8.87 6.61
C GLY A 324 -38.55 9.85 7.13
N GLU A 325 -37.42 9.99 6.44
CA GLU A 325 -36.36 10.94 6.80
C GLU A 325 -36.68 12.38 6.37
N MET A 326 -35.83 13.31 6.80
CA MET A 326 -36.11 14.75 6.71
C MET A 326 -36.42 15.26 5.30
N ALA A 327 -35.86 14.65 4.25
CA ALA A 327 -36.08 15.01 2.85
C ALA A 327 -37.06 14.06 2.11
N ALA A 328 -37.61 13.04 2.77
CA ALA A 328 -38.58 12.10 2.21
C ALA A 328 -39.75 11.81 3.18
N LYS A 329 -40.34 12.88 3.72
CA LYS A 329 -41.48 12.85 4.67
C LYS A 329 -42.70 13.65 4.24
N SER A 330 -42.62 14.39 3.13
CA SER A 330 -43.75 15.19 2.65
C SER A 330 -44.91 14.28 2.23
N SER A 331 -46.14 14.65 2.57
CA SER A 331 -47.35 13.96 2.10
C SER A 331 -47.67 14.23 0.63
N ASP A 332 -47.00 15.21 0.01
CA ASP A 332 -47.28 15.65 -1.36
C ASP A 332 -46.53 14.84 -2.43
N VAL A 333 -45.72 13.87 -1.99
CA VAL A 333 -44.93 12.96 -2.83
C VAL A 333 -45.18 11.54 -2.36
N GLU A 334 -45.43 10.64 -3.29
CA GLU A 334 -45.52 9.21 -3.02
C GLU A 334 -44.10 8.60 -3.00
N TRP A 335 -43.56 8.44 -1.79
CA TRP A 335 -42.21 7.90 -1.59
C TRP A 335 -42.15 6.39 -1.76
N LEU A 336 -41.01 5.88 -2.22
CA LEU A 336 -40.81 4.45 -2.36
C LEU A 336 -40.73 3.75 -1.02
N THR A 337 -41.30 2.56 -0.92
CA THR A 337 -41.22 1.75 0.30
C THR A 337 -40.17 0.67 0.14
N ASN A 338 -39.74 0.07 1.25
CA ASN A 338 -38.87 -1.11 1.19
C ASN A 338 -39.52 -2.29 0.45
N ASN A 339 -40.83 -2.27 0.18
CA ASN A 339 -41.52 -3.32 -0.57
C ASN A 339 -41.50 -3.10 -2.08
N ASP A 340 -40.91 -2.00 -2.56
CA ASP A 340 -40.72 -1.78 -3.99
C ASP A 340 -39.94 -2.96 -4.62
N PRO A 341 -40.38 -3.51 -5.76
CA PRO A 341 -39.74 -4.67 -6.38
C PRO A 341 -38.26 -4.45 -6.71
N ASP A 342 -37.87 -3.25 -7.15
CA ASP A 342 -36.48 -2.97 -7.52
C ASP A 342 -35.60 -2.85 -6.27
N ILE A 343 -36.15 -2.32 -5.17
CA ILE A 343 -35.48 -2.31 -3.87
C ILE A 343 -35.34 -3.76 -3.35
N GLN A 344 -36.39 -4.58 -3.45
CA GLN A 344 -36.32 -5.97 -2.99
C GLN A 344 -35.35 -6.84 -3.81
N ALA A 345 -35.13 -6.49 -5.09
CA ALA A 345 -34.17 -7.16 -5.95
C ALA A 345 -32.70 -6.95 -5.52
N GLN A 346 -32.40 -5.92 -4.73
CA GLN A 346 -31.05 -5.69 -4.21
C GLN A 346 -30.66 -6.69 -3.12
N ILE A 347 -29.40 -7.13 -3.12
CA ILE A 347 -28.91 -8.20 -2.24
C ILE A 347 -28.56 -7.68 -0.85
N THR A 348 -27.88 -6.53 -0.76
CA THR A 348 -27.38 -5.98 0.50
C THR A 348 -28.31 -4.90 1.03
N SER A 349 -28.35 -4.72 2.36
CA SER A 349 -29.10 -3.64 2.99
C SER A 349 -28.59 -2.26 2.57
N SER A 350 -27.28 -2.12 2.32
CA SER A 350 -26.68 -0.88 1.81
C SER A 350 -27.16 -0.55 0.40
N ALA A 351 -27.15 -1.51 -0.53
CA ALA A 351 -27.65 -1.30 -1.89
C ALA A 351 -29.17 -0.99 -1.91
N LYS A 352 -29.95 -1.60 -1.01
CA LYS A 352 -31.38 -1.26 -0.81
C LYS A 352 -31.57 0.20 -0.41
N SER A 353 -30.82 0.63 0.61
CA SER A 353 -30.88 1.99 1.14
C SER A 353 -30.44 3.03 0.10
N GLU A 354 -29.31 2.76 -0.57
CA GLU A 354 -28.75 3.58 -1.64
C GLU A 354 -29.78 3.78 -2.77
N LEU A 355 -30.35 2.69 -3.30
CA LEU A 355 -31.32 2.75 -4.40
C LEU A 355 -32.59 3.50 -4.01
N GLN A 356 -33.10 3.28 -2.79
CA GLN A 356 -34.26 4.03 -2.28
C GLN A 356 -33.95 5.52 -2.19
N GLY A 357 -32.83 5.89 -1.58
CA GLY A 357 -32.39 7.28 -1.45
C GLY A 357 -32.27 7.94 -2.83
N GLN A 358 -31.64 7.26 -3.79
CA GLN A 358 -31.49 7.78 -5.16
C GLN A 358 -32.83 8.06 -5.84
N LYS A 359 -33.74 7.08 -5.84
CA LYS A 359 -35.04 7.25 -6.48
C LYS A 359 -35.89 8.30 -5.77
N ASN A 360 -35.82 8.39 -4.44
CA ASN A 360 -36.51 9.44 -3.70
C ASN A 360 -35.96 10.84 -4.00
N VAL A 361 -34.66 11.00 -4.26
CA VAL A 361 -34.09 12.29 -4.72
C VAL A 361 -34.75 12.73 -6.04
N LEU A 362 -34.88 11.83 -7.02
CA LEU A 362 -35.52 12.15 -8.30
C LEU A 362 -37.02 12.42 -8.15
N LEU A 363 -37.74 11.67 -7.32
CA LEU A 363 -39.16 11.95 -7.01
C LEU A 363 -39.35 13.34 -6.40
N LEU A 364 -38.47 13.74 -5.47
CA LEU A 364 -38.51 15.08 -4.90
C LEU A 364 -38.17 16.14 -5.96
N HIS A 365 -37.17 15.88 -6.80
CA HIS A 365 -36.76 16.79 -7.86
C HIS A 365 -37.90 17.02 -8.88
N ASP A 366 -38.54 15.95 -9.33
CA ASP A 366 -39.70 15.99 -10.22
C ASP A 366 -40.82 16.84 -9.63
N LYS A 367 -41.10 16.67 -8.33
CA LYS A 367 -42.11 17.46 -7.61
C LYS A 367 -41.75 18.94 -7.49
N LEU A 368 -40.52 19.26 -7.11
CA LEU A 368 -40.11 20.64 -6.80
C LEU A 368 -39.83 21.48 -8.04
N HIS A 369 -39.41 20.83 -9.13
CA HIS A 369 -38.95 21.50 -10.34
C HIS A 369 -39.82 21.22 -11.58
N ASP A 370 -40.95 20.53 -11.41
CA ASP A 370 -41.87 20.16 -12.49
C ASP A 370 -41.15 19.41 -13.63
N THR A 371 -40.34 18.42 -13.22
CA THR A 371 -39.56 17.57 -14.13
C THR A 371 -40.09 16.14 -14.14
N ASN A 372 -39.56 15.29 -15.03
CA ASN A 372 -39.95 13.88 -15.18
C ASN A 372 -38.71 12.97 -15.29
N LEU A 373 -37.71 13.24 -14.46
CA LEU A 373 -36.42 12.58 -14.43
C LEU A 373 -36.54 11.14 -13.93
N GLN A 374 -37.49 10.83 -13.04
CA GLN A 374 -37.72 9.45 -12.57
C GLN A 374 -38.03 8.48 -13.73
N ASN A 375 -38.75 8.96 -14.75
CA ASN A 375 -39.08 8.19 -15.97
C ASN A 375 -38.03 8.34 -17.08
N SER A 376 -36.96 9.07 -16.83
CA SER A 376 -35.87 9.35 -17.78
C SER A 376 -34.52 8.84 -17.26
N THR A 377 -34.54 7.84 -16.38
CA THR A 377 -33.33 7.22 -15.81
C THR A 377 -32.59 6.36 -16.84
N PRO A 378 -31.24 6.30 -16.81
CA PRO A 378 -30.36 6.95 -15.84
C PRO A 378 -30.09 8.43 -16.17
N VAL A 379 -29.97 9.27 -15.12
CA VAL A 379 -29.78 10.73 -15.27
C VAL A 379 -28.36 11.16 -14.88
N LEU A 380 -27.68 11.91 -15.75
CA LEU A 380 -26.45 12.60 -15.39
C LEU A 380 -26.80 13.99 -14.81
N CYS A 381 -26.64 14.18 -13.50
CA CYS A 381 -26.99 15.47 -12.87
C CYS A 381 -26.18 16.64 -13.45
N ALA A 382 -24.93 16.40 -13.84
CA ALA A 382 -24.07 17.39 -14.49
C ALA A 382 -24.63 17.88 -15.84
N SER A 383 -25.52 17.14 -16.51
CA SER A 383 -26.13 17.62 -17.77
C SER A 383 -26.94 18.91 -17.61
N CYS A 384 -27.49 19.16 -16.42
CA CYS A 384 -28.27 20.37 -16.10
C CYS A 384 -27.60 21.27 -15.04
N HIS A 385 -26.76 20.71 -14.16
CA HIS A 385 -26.17 21.40 -13.01
C HIS A 385 -24.68 21.72 -13.15
N TYR A 386 -24.07 21.42 -14.30
CA TYR A 386 -22.70 21.85 -14.58
C TYR A 386 -22.72 23.26 -15.16
N THR A 387 -22.20 24.23 -14.41
CA THR A 387 -22.06 25.65 -14.82
C THR A 387 -20.66 25.96 -15.29
#